data_AF-A0A9P5GUS0-F1
#
_entry.id   AF-A0A9P5GUS0-F1
#
_cell.length_a   1.000
_cell.length_b   1.000
_cell.length_c   1.000
_cell.angle_alpha   90.00
_cell.angle_beta   90.00
_cell.angle_gamma   90.00
#
_symmetry.space_group_name_H-M   'P 1'
#
loop_
_entity.id
_entity.type
_entity.pdbx_description
1 polymer ?
#
loop_
_entity_poly.entity_id
_entity_poly.type
_entity_poly.pdbx_seq_one_letter_code
_entity_poly.pdbx_strand_id
1 'polypeptide(L)'
;MNGSSARSMRRCLPQSTQSTATAAGAALPRALPRALPLASSRSQLQPRQPHSPLHTARRLQWTSRFPIGPPGRLQRRCLHTHKVSDAEIAALARQHQHPLSLADLVRHGRPPLSSESLLSSANFALSLLPVRLAHRIQALRNLPYIVVTNPNISRIYNNYIHSLSILLPYLHATRDGHPIASLDDEVRFTNVLAELVQTHTDTIPILAKGFLECRRYISPTEVTRFLDQHLRARIGTRLIAEQHIALHFSSQPHFDPPASPTPCPEHPSYIGVIDTVLKPAEIIESCGGFVADICELRYGIRPQLQIDGEPDTTFAFVPMHLEYIVTELLKNAFRATVENKSREPVIVTIAPEPPLRLQSQSTSDSPPPVVARPSEDDNRTAFRNGAITPLDDNAPGVTIRVRDRGGGIPPDVSPNIWSYSFTTFSDNPDDFPGSGSGSDGLGAIASASGGSSIAGLGYGLPLSRAYAEYFGGGIAVQSLYGWGTDVYLRLKGVGMIDK
;
A
#
# COMPACT_ATOMS: atom_id res chain seq x y z
N MET A 1 -41.64 -8.72 68.52
CA MET A 1 -40.41 -9.20 69.17
C MET A 1 -39.33 -8.15 68.98
N ASN A 2 -38.87 -7.62 70.11
CA ASN A 2 -37.69 -6.79 70.40
C ASN A 2 -36.58 -6.85 69.33
N GLY A 3 -35.82 -5.79 69.01
CA GLY A 3 -35.54 -4.54 69.70
C GLY A 3 -34.09 -4.16 69.35
N SER A 4 -33.87 -2.92 68.92
CA SER A 4 -32.94 -1.96 69.58
C SER A 4 -31.52 -1.97 68.97
N SER A 5 -30.76 -0.89 68.84
CA SER A 5 -30.89 0.57 68.96
C SER A 5 -29.49 1.10 68.58
N ALA A 6 -29.32 1.92 67.54
CA ALA A 6 -29.09 3.37 67.59
C ALA A 6 -27.80 3.90 68.26
N ARG A 7 -27.20 4.89 67.57
CA ARG A 7 -26.46 6.08 68.09
C ARG A 7 -25.07 5.83 68.69
N SER A 8 -24.11 6.76 68.74
CA SER A 8 -23.93 8.13 68.20
C SER A 8 -22.56 8.63 68.71
N MET A 9 -21.87 9.40 67.86
CA MET A 9 -20.99 10.56 68.15
C MET A 9 -20.05 10.63 69.37
N ARG A 10 -18.82 11.06 69.01
CA ARG A 10 -18.01 12.19 69.54
C ARG A 10 -17.11 12.00 70.78
N ARG A 11 -15.85 12.38 70.52
CA ARG A 11 -15.01 13.41 71.17
C ARG A 11 -13.87 12.98 72.11
N CYS A 12 -12.71 13.57 71.76
CA CYS A 12 -11.67 14.18 72.61
C CYS A 12 -10.59 13.31 73.29
N LEU A 13 -9.34 13.61 72.89
CA LEU A 13 -8.08 13.74 73.65
C LEU A 13 -8.25 14.09 75.16
N PRO A 14 -7.26 13.93 76.07
CA PRO A 14 -5.81 14.20 75.85
C PRO A 14 -4.76 13.41 76.70
N GLN A 15 -3.45 13.72 76.45
CA GLN A 15 -2.28 13.78 77.38
C GLN A 15 -1.84 12.49 78.16
N SER A 16 -0.57 12.19 78.49
CA SER A 16 0.74 12.87 78.46
C SER A 16 1.85 11.92 79.01
N THR A 17 3.12 12.36 78.91
CA THR A 17 4.33 12.07 79.76
C THR A 17 5.07 10.72 79.62
N GLN A 18 6.41 10.58 79.67
CA GLN A 18 7.61 11.37 80.09
C GLN A 18 8.86 10.84 79.32
N SER A 19 9.81 11.66 78.82
CA SER A 19 11.10 12.14 79.41
C SER A 19 12.17 11.04 79.62
N THR A 20 13.41 11.10 79.08
CA THR A 20 14.57 11.98 79.43
C THR A 20 15.62 12.00 78.26
N ALA A 21 16.14 13.15 77.78
CA ALA A 21 17.33 13.94 78.21
C ALA A 21 18.67 13.15 78.12
N THR A 22 19.77 13.59 77.48
CA THR A 22 20.54 14.87 77.55
C THR A 22 21.54 14.98 76.37
N ALA A 23 21.64 16.11 75.63
CA ALA A 23 22.59 17.27 75.79
C ALA A 23 24.01 16.99 75.21
N ALA A 24 24.80 17.88 74.59
CA ALA A 24 24.84 19.30 74.17
C ALA A 24 26.08 19.44 73.21
N GLY A 25 26.38 20.48 72.44
CA GLY A 25 25.94 21.88 72.29
C GLY A 25 26.44 22.45 70.93
N ALA A 26 25.78 23.48 70.36
CA ALA A 26 26.14 24.93 70.41
C ALA A 26 27.35 25.30 69.51
N ALA A 27 27.39 26.33 68.65
CA ALA A 27 26.51 27.47 68.35
C ALA A 27 26.92 28.14 67.00
N LEU A 28 25.99 28.98 66.49
CA LEU A 28 25.96 30.02 65.42
C LEU A 28 27.12 31.06 65.39
N PRO A 29 27.13 32.18 64.59
CA PRO A 29 26.58 32.57 63.27
C PRO A 29 27.53 33.45 62.35
N ARG A 30 26.99 33.98 61.23
CA ARG A 30 27.21 35.34 60.63
C ARG A 30 28.39 35.66 59.64
N ALA A 31 27.99 35.96 58.40
CA ALA A 31 28.32 37.09 57.48
C ALA A 31 29.74 37.72 57.33
N LEU A 32 30.23 37.71 56.06
CA LEU A 32 31.00 38.71 55.24
C LEU A 32 32.28 39.39 55.82
N PRO A 33 33.38 39.68 55.03
CA PRO A 33 33.32 40.52 53.80
C PRO A 33 34.44 40.36 52.70
N ARG A 34 34.25 41.11 51.59
CA ARG A 34 35.22 41.86 50.72
C ARG A 34 36.34 41.17 49.87
N ALA A 35 36.13 41.26 48.54
CA ALA A 35 36.93 41.92 47.47
C ALA A 35 38.32 41.39 46.96
N LEU A 36 38.29 40.86 45.71
CA LEU A 36 39.18 41.02 44.52
C LEU A 36 40.66 40.52 44.53
N PRO A 37 41.31 40.23 43.36
CA PRO A 37 40.82 39.81 42.02
C PRO A 37 41.65 38.67 41.32
N LEU A 38 41.14 38.24 40.14
CA LEU A 38 41.84 37.67 38.96
C LEU A 38 42.60 36.33 39.08
N ALA A 39 42.03 35.26 38.47
CA ALA A 39 42.66 34.55 37.34
C ALA A 39 41.75 33.46 36.76
N SER A 40 41.75 33.39 35.44
CA SER A 40 41.06 32.51 34.51
C SER A 40 41.01 31.01 34.84
N SER A 41 39.85 30.38 34.66
CA SER A 41 39.72 29.17 33.81
C SER A 41 38.24 28.79 33.60
N ARG A 42 37.92 28.51 32.33
CA ARG A 42 36.60 28.14 31.81
C ARG A 42 36.05 26.87 32.48
N SER A 43 34.82 26.94 32.99
CA SER A 43 33.88 25.82 32.98
C SER A 43 32.47 26.37 32.76
N GLN A 44 31.90 26.06 31.59
CA GLN A 44 30.56 26.47 31.21
C GLN A 44 29.52 25.64 31.98
N LEU A 45 28.65 26.37 32.68
CA LEU A 45 27.41 25.88 33.27
C LEU A 45 26.47 25.37 32.16
N GLN A 46 25.99 24.14 32.34
CA GLN A 46 24.79 23.62 31.69
C GLN A 46 23.54 24.34 32.22
N PRO A 47 22.65 24.86 31.36
CA PRO A 47 21.25 25.04 31.70
C PRO A 47 20.43 23.84 31.21
N ARG A 48 19.48 23.46 32.07
CA ARG A 48 18.52 22.36 31.97
C ARG A 48 17.74 22.38 30.64
N GLN A 49 17.63 21.20 30.01
CA GLN A 49 16.71 20.95 28.90
C GLN A 49 15.26 20.84 29.39
N PRO A 50 14.27 21.34 28.62
CA PRO A 50 12.88 20.95 28.78
C PRO A 50 12.63 19.60 28.09
N HIS A 51 12.10 18.65 28.85
CA HIS A 51 11.64 17.36 28.33
C HIS A 51 10.47 17.56 27.36
N SER A 52 10.70 17.24 26.08
CA SER A 52 9.65 16.98 25.08
C SER A 52 9.78 15.51 24.68
N PRO A 53 8.67 14.73 24.59
CA PRO A 53 8.76 13.35 24.15
C PRO A 53 9.04 13.34 22.65
N LEU A 54 10.27 12.98 22.28
CA LEU A 54 10.64 12.61 20.92
C LEU A 54 9.83 11.36 20.55
N HIS A 55 8.71 11.55 19.87
CA HIS A 55 8.15 10.51 19.01
C HIS A 55 9.13 10.30 17.87
N THR A 56 10.00 9.31 18.03
CA THR A 56 10.89 8.82 16.97
C THR A 56 10.00 8.36 15.81
N ALA A 57 9.93 9.16 14.75
CA ALA A 57 9.24 8.83 13.52
C ALA A 57 9.75 7.48 13.01
N ARG A 58 8.92 6.45 13.15
CA ARG A 58 9.21 5.09 12.75
C ARG A 58 9.19 5.06 11.22
N ARG A 59 10.37 5.16 10.62
CA ARG A 59 10.63 5.01 9.18
C ARG A 59 9.92 3.77 8.62
N LEU A 60 8.84 3.94 7.87
CA LEU A 60 8.09 2.87 7.20
C LEU A 60 8.49 2.82 5.72
N GLN A 61 9.71 2.34 5.46
CA GLN A 61 10.14 1.90 4.14
C GLN A 61 9.53 0.50 3.88
N TRP A 62 8.38 0.43 3.23
CA TRP A 62 7.71 -0.84 2.90
C TRP A 62 8.14 -1.47 1.57
N THR A 63 9.16 -0.92 0.91
CA THR A 63 9.92 -1.70 -0.08
C THR A 63 10.99 -2.61 0.57
N SER A 64 11.15 -2.55 1.90
CA SER A 64 12.16 -3.31 2.64
C SER A 64 11.74 -3.66 4.09
N ARG A 65 10.53 -4.20 4.28
CA ARG A 65 10.13 -4.85 5.55
C ARG A 65 9.74 -6.31 5.32
N PHE A 66 10.73 -7.10 4.90
CA PHE A 66 10.80 -8.51 5.26
C PHE A 66 11.84 -8.61 6.38
N PRO A 67 11.47 -8.77 7.66
CA PRO A 67 12.43 -9.16 8.67
C PRO A 67 12.70 -10.65 8.49
N ILE A 68 13.58 -10.99 7.54
CA ILE A 68 14.40 -12.19 7.73
C ILE A 68 15.38 -11.78 8.83
N GLY A 69 15.30 -12.45 9.99
CA GLY A 69 16.26 -12.26 11.08
C GLY A 69 17.72 -12.39 10.60
N PRO A 70 18.71 -12.08 11.46
CA PRO A 70 20.11 -12.25 11.07
C PRO A 70 20.32 -13.68 10.55
N PRO A 71 21.14 -13.89 9.51
CA PRO A 71 21.24 -15.18 8.84
C PRO A 71 21.88 -16.18 9.80
N GLY A 72 21.05 -16.89 10.55
CA GLY A 72 21.45 -18.09 11.25
C GLY A 72 21.75 -19.14 10.19
N ARG A 73 22.98 -19.17 9.67
CA ARG A 73 23.57 -20.17 8.76
C ARG A 73 22.54 -20.99 7.95
N LEU A 74 21.65 -20.35 7.22
CA LEU A 74 20.90 -21.00 6.15
C LEU A 74 21.81 -20.95 4.94
N GLN A 75 22.43 -22.10 4.64
CA GLN A 75 23.06 -22.35 3.36
C GLN A 75 22.15 -21.78 2.27
N ARG A 76 22.66 -20.86 1.44
CA ARG A 76 22.06 -20.51 0.15
C ARG A 76 21.99 -21.80 -0.69
N ARG A 77 20.95 -22.61 -0.47
CA ARG A 77 20.60 -23.70 -1.36
C ARG A 77 20.03 -23.02 -2.60
N CYS A 78 20.78 -23.10 -3.69
CA CYS A 78 20.30 -22.75 -5.02
C CYS A 78 18.99 -23.54 -5.24
N LEU A 79 17.86 -22.84 -5.33
CA LEU A 79 16.60 -23.48 -5.67
C LEU A 79 16.77 -24.13 -7.05
N HIS A 80 16.36 -25.40 -7.16
CA HIS A 80 16.54 -26.14 -8.41
C HIS A 80 15.67 -25.50 -9.49
N THR A 81 16.32 -24.92 -10.50
CA THR A 81 15.65 -24.30 -11.64
C THR A 81 15.39 -25.34 -12.72
N HIS A 82 14.14 -25.48 -13.15
CA HIS A 82 13.79 -26.37 -14.28
C HIS A 82 13.97 -25.62 -15.61
N LYS A 83 14.56 -26.26 -16.62
CA LYS A 83 14.66 -25.64 -17.95
C LYS A 83 13.26 -25.45 -18.53
N VAL A 84 12.87 -24.21 -18.75
CA VAL A 84 11.56 -23.87 -19.35
C VAL A 84 11.65 -24.04 -20.86
N SER A 85 10.82 -24.92 -21.44
CA SER A 85 10.75 -25.09 -22.89
C SER A 85 9.71 -24.16 -23.53
N ASP A 86 9.93 -23.81 -24.81
CA ASP A 86 8.96 -22.99 -25.57
C ASP A 86 7.60 -23.70 -25.74
N ALA A 87 7.62 -25.03 -25.86
CA ALA A 87 6.42 -25.84 -25.95
C ALA A 87 5.58 -25.78 -24.66
N GLU A 88 6.22 -25.80 -23.48
CA GLU A 88 5.54 -25.68 -22.19
C GLU A 88 4.93 -24.29 -22.01
N ILE A 89 5.66 -23.22 -22.36
CA ILE A 89 5.13 -21.85 -22.31
C ILE A 89 3.89 -21.74 -23.19
N ALA A 90 3.96 -22.24 -24.43
CA ALA A 90 2.83 -22.21 -25.35
C ALA A 90 1.65 -23.05 -24.84
N ALA A 91 1.91 -24.22 -24.23
CA ALA A 91 0.86 -25.07 -23.68
C ALA A 91 0.14 -24.40 -22.50
N LEU A 92 0.88 -23.76 -21.59
CA LEU A 92 0.32 -23.03 -20.46
C LEU A 92 -0.39 -21.75 -20.89
N ALA A 93 0.17 -21.00 -21.85
CA ALA A 93 -0.45 -19.78 -22.38
C ALA A 93 -1.74 -20.03 -23.18
N ARG A 94 -1.99 -21.27 -23.64
CA ARG A 94 -3.28 -21.65 -24.23
C ARG A 94 -4.39 -21.89 -23.19
N GLN A 95 -4.03 -22.07 -21.92
CA GLN A 95 -5.03 -22.30 -20.88
C GLN A 95 -5.78 -21.00 -20.55
N HIS A 96 -7.06 -21.15 -20.21
CA HIS A 96 -7.90 -20.04 -19.79
C HIS A 96 -7.40 -19.48 -18.45
N GLN A 97 -7.27 -18.15 -18.36
CA GLN A 97 -6.91 -17.48 -17.11
C GLN A 97 -8.16 -17.36 -16.24
N HIS A 98 -8.18 -18.04 -15.10
CA HIS A 98 -9.22 -17.86 -14.11
C HIS A 98 -9.29 -16.38 -13.68
N PRO A 99 -10.43 -15.69 -13.79
CA PRO A 99 -10.57 -14.37 -13.20
C PRO A 99 -10.60 -14.50 -11.68
N LEU A 100 -9.69 -13.84 -10.97
CA LEU A 100 -9.51 -14.06 -9.53
C LEU A 100 -10.60 -13.32 -8.75
N SER A 101 -11.68 -13.97 -8.35
CA SER A 101 -12.67 -13.29 -7.53
C SER A 101 -12.16 -13.02 -6.11
N LEU A 102 -12.74 -12.04 -5.42
CA LEU A 102 -12.47 -11.84 -4.00
C LEU A 102 -12.96 -13.04 -3.16
N ALA A 103 -14.02 -13.72 -3.61
CA ALA A 103 -14.47 -14.98 -3.03
C ALA A 103 -13.36 -16.04 -3.06
N ASP A 104 -12.57 -16.09 -4.13
CA ASP A 104 -11.46 -17.04 -4.25
C ASP A 104 -10.36 -16.81 -3.20
N LEU A 105 -10.18 -15.57 -2.74
CA LEU A 105 -9.17 -15.24 -1.72
C LEU A 105 -9.64 -15.60 -0.31
N VAL A 106 -10.95 -15.52 -0.08
CA VAL A 106 -11.58 -15.74 1.23
C VAL A 106 -12.02 -17.20 1.44
N ARG A 107 -12.19 -17.98 0.37
CA ARG A 107 -12.73 -19.35 0.39
C ARG A 107 -12.09 -20.32 1.39
N HIS A 108 -10.84 -20.07 1.77
CA HIS A 108 -10.10 -20.92 2.70
C HIS A 108 -10.44 -20.68 4.18
N GLY A 109 -11.19 -19.61 4.48
CA GLY A 109 -11.66 -19.28 5.81
C GLY A 109 -10.75 -18.31 6.57
N ARG A 110 -11.12 -18.01 7.82
CA ARG A 110 -10.36 -17.15 8.72
C ARG A 110 -9.21 -17.94 9.37
N PRO A 111 -8.00 -17.38 9.46
CA PRO A 111 -6.92 -17.97 10.25
C PRO A 111 -7.31 -18.14 11.73
N PRO A 112 -6.74 -19.13 12.45
CA PRO A 112 -5.77 -20.11 11.97
C PRO A 112 -6.44 -21.17 11.08
N LEU A 113 -5.81 -21.46 9.93
CA LEU A 113 -6.33 -22.47 9.00
C LEU A 113 -6.01 -23.89 9.47
N SER A 114 -6.90 -24.83 9.14
CA SER A 114 -6.57 -26.25 9.21
C SER A 114 -5.46 -26.59 8.20
N SER A 115 -4.70 -27.66 8.48
CA SER A 115 -3.68 -28.15 7.54
C SER A 115 -4.25 -28.43 6.15
N GLU A 116 -5.47 -28.97 6.06
CA GLU A 116 -6.16 -29.22 4.79
C GLU A 116 -6.47 -27.92 4.03
N SER A 117 -6.98 -26.90 4.72
CA SER A 117 -7.27 -25.59 4.11
C SER A 117 -6.00 -24.90 3.60
N LEU A 118 -4.89 -25.03 4.32
CA LEU A 118 -3.60 -24.47 3.92
C LEU A 118 -3.00 -25.18 2.68
N LEU A 119 -3.07 -26.51 2.64
CA LEU A 119 -2.67 -27.30 1.46
C LEU A 119 -3.56 -26.99 0.24
N SER A 120 -4.86 -26.81 0.46
CA SER A 120 -5.80 -26.40 -0.58
C SER A 120 -5.47 -25.00 -1.13
N SER A 121 -5.04 -24.07 -0.26
CA SER A 121 -4.56 -22.74 -0.65
C SER A 121 -3.28 -22.81 -1.50
N ALA A 122 -2.31 -23.66 -1.10
CA ALA A 122 -1.07 -23.87 -1.84
C ALA A 122 -1.33 -24.41 -3.25
N ASN A 123 -2.11 -25.48 -3.36
CA ASN A 123 -2.43 -26.11 -4.64
C ASN A 123 -3.25 -25.19 -5.55
N PHE A 124 -4.07 -24.31 -4.97
CA PHE A 124 -4.79 -23.30 -5.74
C PHE A 124 -3.87 -22.24 -6.32
N ALA A 125 -2.96 -21.68 -5.52
CA ALA A 125 -1.96 -20.75 -6.03
C ALA A 125 -1.14 -21.41 -7.15
N LEU A 126 -0.70 -22.66 -6.98
CA LEU A 126 0.01 -23.43 -7.98
C LEU A 126 -0.80 -23.68 -9.27
N SER A 127 -2.12 -23.84 -9.17
CA SER A 127 -2.98 -24.02 -10.35
C SER A 127 -3.07 -22.76 -11.23
N LEU A 128 -2.90 -21.57 -10.62
CA LEU A 128 -3.10 -20.29 -11.30
C LEU A 128 -1.81 -19.63 -11.75
N LEU A 129 -0.77 -19.63 -10.91
CA LEU A 129 0.44 -18.83 -11.11
C LEU A 129 1.21 -19.21 -12.40
N PRO A 130 1.50 -20.50 -12.70
CA PRO A 130 2.24 -20.88 -13.91
C PRO A 130 1.54 -20.43 -15.20
N VAL A 131 0.21 -20.56 -15.27
CA VAL A 131 -0.61 -20.11 -16.41
C VAL A 131 -0.48 -18.60 -16.58
N ARG A 132 -0.62 -17.83 -15.50
CA ARG A 132 -0.50 -16.37 -15.53
C ARG A 132 0.90 -15.93 -15.98
N LEU A 133 1.96 -16.56 -15.48
CA LEU A 133 3.35 -16.26 -15.87
C LEU A 133 3.59 -16.58 -17.36
N ALA A 134 3.11 -17.73 -17.86
CA ALA A 134 3.24 -18.09 -19.27
C ALA A 134 2.58 -17.07 -20.21
N HIS A 135 1.38 -16.59 -19.84
CA HIS A 135 0.71 -15.50 -20.56
C HIS A 135 1.50 -14.17 -20.54
N ARG A 136 2.26 -13.88 -19.47
CA ARG A 136 3.14 -12.69 -19.42
C ARG A 136 4.38 -12.85 -20.27
N ILE A 137 4.98 -14.02 -20.26
CA ILE A 137 6.11 -14.36 -21.14
C ILE A 137 5.69 -14.21 -22.60
N GLN A 138 4.53 -14.75 -22.98
CA GLN A 138 4.00 -14.63 -24.35
C GLN A 138 3.70 -13.18 -24.71
N ALA A 139 3.10 -12.39 -23.80
CA ALA A 139 2.84 -10.98 -24.05
C ALA A 139 4.14 -10.18 -24.30
N LEU A 140 5.21 -10.47 -23.56
CA LEU A 140 6.52 -9.86 -23.78
C LEU A 140 7.13 -10.28 -25.12
N ARG A 141 6.98 -11.56 -25.52
CA ARG A 141 7.46 -12.07 -26.83
C ARG A 141 6.72 -11.45 -28.02
N ASN A 142 5.48 -11.01 -27.82
CA ASN A 142 4.66 -10.41 -28.87
C ASN A 142 4.95 -8.90 -29.09
N LEU A 143 5.80 -8.28 -28.28
CA LEU A 143 6.24 -6.91 -28.51
C LEU A 143 7.16 -6.82 -29.74
N PRO A 144 7.29 -5.65 -30.38
CA PRO A 144 8.22 -5.45 -31.48
C PRO A 144 9.64 -5.87 -31.09
N TYR A 145 10.36 -6.55 -31.99
CA TYR A 145 11.69 -7.13 -31.70
C TYR A 145 12.65 -6.11 -31.06
N ILE A 146 12.70 -4.89 -31.60
CA ILE A 146 13.54 -3.79 -31.10
C ILE A 146 13.23 -3.41 -29.64
N VAL A 147 11.98 -3.55 -29.20
CA VAL A 147 11.54 -3.30 -27.82
C VAL A 147 11.97 -4.46 -26.91
N VAL A 148 11.81 -5.70 -27.37
CA VAL A 148 12.21 -6.89 -26.60
C VAL A 148 13.72 -6.96 -26.37
N THR A 149 14.51 -6.49 -27.34
CA THR A 149 15.98 -6.44 -27.21
C THR A 149 16.48 -5.41 -26.20
N ASN A 150 15.61 -4.50 -25.73
CA ASN A 150 16.00 -3.54 -24.70
C ASN A 150 16.44 -4.27 -23.41
N PRO A 151 17.58 -3.92 -22.80
CA PRO A 151 18.08 -4.59 -21.59
C PRO A 151 17.09 -4.61 -20.42
N ASN A 152 16.30 -3.56 -20.24
CA ASN A 152 15.31 -3.49 -19.17
C ASN A 152 14.12 -4.43 -19.43
N ILE A 153 13.61 -4.45 -20.66
CA ILE A 153 12.51 -5.35 -21.06
C ILE A 153 12.97 -6.82 -21.03
N SER A 154 14.17 -7.10 -21.55
CA SER A 154 14.80 -8.42 -21.50
C SER A 154 15.03 -8.91 -20.06
N ARG A 155 15.43 -8.02 -19.14
CA ARG A 155 15.52 -8.35 -17.70
C ARG A 155 14.18 -8.80 -17.14
N ILE A 156 13.09 -8.09 -17.44
CA ILE A 156 11.75 -8.49 -17.00
C ILE A 156 11.32 -9.82 -17.61
N TYR A 157 11.59 -10.04 -18.89
CA TYR A 157 11.38 -11.33 -19.54
C TYR A 157 12.11 -12.47 -18.81
N ASN A 158 13.40 -12.29 -18.50
CA ASN A 158 14.19 -13.29 -17.79
C ASN A 158 13.67 -13.54 -16.36
N ASN A 159 13.20 -12.49 -15.66
CA ASN A 159 12.57 -12.65 -14.35
C ASN A 159 11.30 -13.51 -14.43
N TYR A 160 10.46 -13.34 -15.47
CA TYR A 160 9.28 -14.18 -15.68
C TYR A 160 9.65 -15.64 -16.01
N ILE A 161 10.68 -15.85 -16.83
CA ILE A 161 11.20 -17.20 -17.13
C ILE A 161 11.72 -17.87 -15.85
N HIS A 162 12.49 -17.16 -15.03
CA HIS A 162 12.98 -17.66 -13.75
C HIS A 162 11.83 -18.03 -12.82
N SER A 163 10.85 -17.14 -12.63
CA SER A 163 9.68 -17.43 -11.78
C SER A 163 8.85 -18.60 -12.28
N LEU A 164 8.76 -18.83 -13.59
CA LEU A 164 8.12 -20.04 -14.12
C LEU A 164 8.99 -21.28 -13.82
N SER A 165 10.31 -21.19 -14.00
CA SER A 165 11.25 -22.30 -13.80
C SER A 165 11.23 -22.89 -12.38
N ILE A 166 11.00 -22.04 -11.37
CA ILE A 166 10.93 -22.46 -9.96
C ILE A 166 9.56 -23.07 -9.59
N LEU A 167 8.50 -22.80 -10.36
CA LEU A 167 7.16 -23.34 -10.15
C LEU A 167 6.92 -24.65 -10.91
N LEU A 168 7.59 -24.86 -12.05
CA LEU A 168 7.41 -26.06 -12.88
C LEU A 168 7.62 -27.39 -12.13
N PRO A 169 8.60 -27.55 -11.22
CA PRO A 169 8.76 -28.80 -10.48
C PRO A 169 7.50 -29.20 -9.69
N TYR A 170 6.84 -28.23 -9.04
CA TYR A 170 5.61 -28.47 -8.30
C TYR A 170 4.43 -28.78 -9.23
N LEU A 171 4.35 -28.08 -10.37
CA LEU A 171 3.33 -28.33 -11.37
C LEU A 171 3.45 -29.73 -11.98
N HIS A 172 4.67 -30.17 -12.29
CA HIS A 172 4.95 -31.50 -12.83
C HIS A 172 4.61 -32.59 -11.81
N ALA A 173 5.09 -32.43 -10.57
CA ALA A 173 4.72 -33.35 -9.48
C ALA A 173 3.20 -33.49 -9.32
N THR A 174 2.46 -32.38 -9.38
CA THR A 174 1.00 -32.38 -9.29
C THR A 174 0.35 -33.13 -10.47
N ARG A 175 0.86 -32.96 -11.69
CA ARG A 175 0.37 -33.70 -12.88
C ARG A 175 0.66 -35.20 -12.80
N ASP A 176 1.75 -35.56 -12.14
CA ASP A 176 2.14 -36.96 -11.90
C ASP A 176 1.41 -37.57 -10.69
N GLY A 177 0.40 -36.91 -10.14
CA GLY A 177 -0.40 -37.40 -9.02
C GLY A 177 0.19 -37.12 -7.63
N HIS A 178 1.20 -36.26 -7.55
CA HIS A 178 1.88 -35.86 -6.31
C HIS A 178 1.65 -34.36 -6.02
N PRO A 179 0.41 -33.96 -5.65
CA PRO A 179 0.13 -32.58 -5.26
C PRO A 179 0.85 -32.21 -3.96
N ILE A 180 0.85 -30.92 -3.61
CA ILE A 180 1.37 -30.44 -2.33
C ILE A 180 0.46 -31.01 -1.23
N ALA A 181 0.94 -32.07 -0.55
CA ALA A 181 0.15 -32.86 0.39
C ALA A 181 0.74 -32.88 1.81
N SER A 182 1.97 -32.38 2.00
CA SER A 182 2.61 -32.29 3.31
C SER A 182 2.86 -30.83 3.72
N LEU A 183 2.85 -30.57 5.02
CA LEU A 183 3.17 -29.23 5.56
C LEU A 183 4.61 -28.81 5.23
N ASP A 184 5.52 -29.77 5.11
CA ASP A 184 6.92 -29.51 4.74
C ASP A 184 7.06 -29.11 3.27
N ASP A 185 6.26 -29.70 2.37
CA ASP A 185 6.14 -29.24 0.98
C ASP A 185 5.50 -27.85 0.88
N GLU A 186 4.50 -27.59 1.71
CA GLU A 186 3.83 -26.28 1.76
C GLU A 186 4.79 -25.18 2.24
N VAL A 187 5.59 -25.41 3.28
CA VAL A 187 6.63 -24.48 3.74
C VAL A 187 7.64 -24.20 2.60
N ARG A 188 8.08 -25.23 1.88
CA ARG A 188 8.96 -25.05 0.72
C ARG A 188 8.31 -24.23 -0.38
N PHE A 189 7.05 -24.51 -0.69
CA PHE A 189 6.29 -23.80 -1.71
C PHE A 189 6.08 -22.33 -1.33
N THR A 190 5.78 -22.03 -0.06
CA THR A 190 5.67 -20.66 0.46
C THR A 190 6.97 -19.87 0.27
N ASN A 191 8.13 -20.49 0.48
CA ASN A 191 9.43 -19.85 0.20
C ASN A 191 9.63 -19.54 -1.30
N VAL A 192 9.16 -20.43 -2.19
CA VAL A 192 9.18 -20.20 -3.65
C VAL A 192 8.28 -19.02 -4.03
N LEU A 193 7.09 -18.90 -3.42
CA LEU A 193 6.22 -17.75 -3.63
C LEU A 193 6.84 -16.45 -3.12
N ALA A 194 7.53 -16.48 -1.97
CA ALA A 194 8.23 -15.31 -1.45
C ALA A 194 9.35 -14.86 -2.41
N GLU A 195 10.12 -15.78 -3.00
CA GLU A 195 11.11 -15.47 -4.03
C GLU A 195 10.45 -14.87 -5.29
N LEU A 196 9.30 -15.42 -5.72
CA LEU A 196 8.54 -14.87 -6.85
C LEU A 196 8.13 -13.42 -6.59
N VAL A 197 7.53 -13.14 -5.43
CA VAL A 197 7.10 -11.78 -5.06
C VAL A 197 8.29 -10.82 -5.06
N GLN A 198 9.42 -11.23 -4.47
CA GLN A 198 10.64 -10.42 -4.38
C GLN A 198 11.28 -10.16 -5.76
N THR A 199 11.33 -11.17 -6.63
CA THR A 199 11.90 -11.06 -7.99
C THR A 199 11.18 -10.01 -8.84
N HIS A 200 9.89 -9.81 -8.59
CA HIS A 200 9.02 -8.92 -9.36
C HIS A 200 8.75 -7.57 -8.70
N THR A 201 9.42 -7.23 -7.58
CA THR A 201 9.23 -5.96 -6.86
C THR A 201 9.45 -4.74 -7.77
N ASP A 202 10.59 -4.69 -8.48
CA ASP A 202 10.98 -3.53 -9.31
C ASP A 202 10.47 -3.59 -10.76
N THR A 203 9.47 -4.42 -11.05
CA THR A 203 8.98 -4.62 -12.43
C THR A 203 8.50 -3.33 -13.07
N ILE A 204 7.72 -2.52 -12.34
CA ILE A 204 7.13 -1.27 -12.86
C ILE A 204 8.20 -0.26 -13.25
N PRO A 205 9.15 0.15 -12.37
CA PRO A 205 10.17 1.13 -12.74
C PRO A 205 11.09 0.62 -13.86
N ILE A 206 11.43 -0.68 -13.87
CA ILE A 206 12.26 -1.27 -14.94
C ILE A 206 11.51 -1.25 -16.29
N LEU A 207 10.23 -1.64 -16.33
CA LEU A 207 9.41 -1.56 -17.54
C LEU A 207 9.26 -0.12 -18.02
N ALA A 208 8.99 0.82 -17.10
CA ALA A 208 8.86 2.23 -17.44
C ALA A 208 10.12 2.78 -18.10
N LYS A 209 11.30 2.43 -17.56
CA LYS A 209 12.60 2.76 -18.15
C LYS A 209 12.76 2.16 -19.56
N GLY A 210 12.43 0.87 -19.73
CA GLY A 210 12.54 0.19 -21.02
C GLY A 210 11.66 0.81 -22.10
N PHE A 211 10.40 1.12 -21.79
CA PHE A 211 9.49 1.78 -22.73
C PHE A 211 9.87 3.22 -23.02
N LEU A 212 10.40 3.95 -22.04
CA LEU A 212 10.92 5.30 -22.25
C LEU A 212 12.09 5.31 -23.25
N GLU A 213 13.04 4.38 -23.11
CA GLU A 213 14.16 4.19 -24.04
C GLU A 213 13.68 3.77 -25.45
N CYS A 214 12.57 3.04 -25.53
CA CYS A 214 12.02 2.55 -26.79
C CYS A 214 10.95 3.45 -27.42
N ARG A 215 10.66 4.63 -26.85
CA ARG A 215 9.51 5.48 -27.26
C ARG A 215 9.45 5.87 -28.74
N ARG A 216 10.59 5.85 -29.44
CA ARG A 216 10.68 6.16 -30.89
C ARG A 216 10.28 4.97 -31.78
N TYR A 217 10.19 3.77 -31.21
CA TYR A 217 10.02 2.52 -31.94
C TYR A 217 8.70 1.81 -31.67
N ILE A 218 7.86 2.35 -30.79
CA ILE A 218 6.56 1.82 -30.43
C ILE A 218 5.57 2.97 -30.23
N SER A 219 4.34 2.78 -30.69
CA SER A 219 3.31 3.82 -30.55
C SER A 219 2.87 3.99 -29.08
N PRO A 220 2.57 5.22 -28.63
CA PRO A 220 2.08 5.45 -27.26
C PRO A 220 0.81 4.64 -26.93
N THR A 221 -0.09 4.47 -27.91
CA THR A 221 -1.32 3.67 -27.75
C THR A 221 -1.01 2.19 -27.49
N GLU A 222 0.02 1.65 -28.15
CA GLU A 222 0.43 0.26 -27.96
C GLU A 222 1.13 0.04 -26.62
N VAL A 223 1.97 0.98 -26.20
CA VAL A 223 2.59 0.99 -24.87
C VAL A 223 1.50 1.01 -23.79
N THR A 224 0.54 1.92 -23.89
CA THR A 224 -0.55 2.04 -22.92
C THR A 224 -1.37 0.75 -22.83
N ARG A 225 -1.75 0.17 -23.98
CA ARG A 225 -2.49 -1.10 -24.03
C ARG A 225 -1.70 -2.23 -23.37
N PHE A 226 -0.41 -2.33 -23.68
CA PHE A 226 0.46 -3.35 -23.09
C PHE A 226 0.58 -3.17 -21.58
N LEU A 227 0.88 -1.95 -21.11
CA LEU A 227 1.05 -1.65 -19.70
C LEU A 227 -0.23 -1.88 -18.90
N ASP A 228 -1.40 -1.46 -19.40
CA ASP A 228 -2.68 -1.72 -18.75
C ASP A 228 -2.92 -3.23 -18.53
N GLN A 229 -2.68 -4.05 -19.56
CA GLN A 229 -2.82 -5.49 -19.45
C GLN A 229 -1.74 -6.11 -18.55
N HIS A 230 -0.51 -5.63 -18.65
CA HIS A 230 0.63 -6.16 -17.91
C HIS A 230 0.50 -5.88 -16.42
N LEU A 231 0.13 -4.65 -16.05
CA LEU A 231 -0.02 -4.22 -14.67
C LEU A 231 -1.20 -4.91 -13.98
N ARG A 232 -2.38 -4.99 -14.62
CA ARG A 232 -3.53 -5.74 -14.08
C ARG A 232 -3.19 -7.21 -13.84
N ALA A 233 -2.52 -7.87 -14.80
CA ALA A 233 -2.10 -9.25 -14.64
C ALA A 233 -1.08 -9.42 -13.51
N ARG A 234 -0.13 -8.48 -13.36
CA ARG A 234 0.83 -8.47 -12.25
C ARG A 234 0.16 -8.29 -10.90
N ILE A 235 -0.81 -7.37 -10.78
CA ILE A 235 -1.59 -7.15 -9.55
C ILE A 235 -2.21 -8.48 -9.11
N GLY A 236 -2.90 -9.18 -10.01
CA GLY A 236 -3.52 -10.47 -9.69
C GLY A 236 -2.54 -11.58 -9.32
N THR A 237 -1.45 -11.73 -10.08
CA THR A 237 -0.40 -12.72 -9.76
C THR A 237 0.23 -12.47 -8.39
N ARG A 238 0.53 -11.20 -8.08
CA ARG A 238 1.11 -10.82 -6.79
C ARG A 238 0.14 -11.07 -5.64
N LEU A 239 -1.13 -10.70 -5.83
CA LEU A 239 -2.19 -10.89 -4.84
C LEU A 239 -2.39 -12.36 -4.46
N ILE A 240 -2.36 -13.28 -5.44
CA ILE A 240 -2.46 -14.73 -5.17
C ILE A 240 -1.29 -15.22 -4.32
N ALA A 241 -0.07 -14.80 -4.67
CA ALA A 241 1.13 -15.22 -3.95
C ALA A 241 1.14 -14.65 -2.52
N GLU A 242 0.89 -13.35 -2.36
CA GLU A 242 0.84 -12.68 -1.06
C GLU A 242 -0.28 -13.23 -0.17
N GLN A 243 -1.44 -13.60 -0.76
CA GLN A 243 -2.53 -14.23 0.00
C GLN A 243 -2.08 -15.54 0.64
N HIS A 244 -1.48 -16.45 -0.13
CA HIS A 244 -1.02 -17.72 0.41
C HIS A 244 0.04 -17.52 1.51
N ILE A 245 1.02 -16.63 1.25
CA ILE A 245 2.07 -16.29 2.21
C ILE A 245 1.46 -15.76 3.52
N ALA A 246 0.49 -14.84 3.46
CA ALA A 246 -0.15 -14.28 4.64
C ALA A 246 -0.96 -15.35 5.42
N LEU A 247 -1.68 -16.23 4.71
CA LEU A 247 -2.42 -17.34 5.32
C LEU A 247 -1.48 -18.35 6.02
N HIS A 248 -0.32 -18.62 5.42
CA HIS A 248 0.71 -19.47 6.01
C HIS A 248 1.20 -18.92 7.35
N PHE A 249 1.70 -17.67 7.36
CA PHE A 249 2.26 -17.06 8.57
C PHE A 249 1.23 -16.85 9.68
N SER A 250 -0.03 -16.55 9.33
CA SER A 250 -1.11 -16.41 10.30
C SER A 250 -1.64 -17.74 10.87
N SER A 251 -1.24 -18.88 10.31
CA SER A 251 -1.68 -20.21 10.74
C SER A 251 -0.61 -21.03 11.49
N GLN A 252 0.60 -20.48 11.70
CA GLN A 252 1.68 -21.19 12.42
C GLN A 252 1.52 -21.15 13.96
N PRO A 253 1.77 -22.26 14.69
CA PRO A 253 1.59 -22.35 16.15
C PRO A 253 2.69 -21.68 17.00
N HIS A 254 3.84 -21.32 16.42
CA HIS A 254 4.93 -20.58 17.10
C HIS A 254 5.17 -19.27 16.38
N PHE A 255 4.21 -18.37 16.59
CA PHE A 255 4.10 -17.09 15.91
C PHE A 255 5.14 -16.09 16.42
N ASP A 256 5.96 -15.54 15.52
CA ASP A 256 6.68 -14.29 15.75
C ASP A 256 5.89 -13.16 15.03
N PRO A 257 5.16 -12.29 15.75
CA PRO A 257 4.35 -11.20 15.17
C PRO A 257 5.01 -10.36 14.08
N PRO A 258 6.31 -10.01 14.14
CA PRO A 258 7.00 -9.31 13.05
C PRO A 258 7.23 -10.13 11.77
N ALA A 259 7.12 -11.46 11.78
CA ALA A 259 7.39 -12.30 10.62
C ALA A 259 6.21 -12.36 9.62
N SER A 260 4.99 -12.00 10.05
CA SER A 260 3.82 -11.93 9.17
C SER A 260 3.79 -10.62 8.37
N PRO A 261 3.43 -10.65 7.07
CA PRO A 261 3.22 -9.44 6.28
C PRO A 261 1.98 -8.62 6.71
N THR A 262 1.09 -9.20 7.52
CA THR A 262 -0.12 -8.55 8.04
C THR A 262 -0.15 -8.54 9.57
N PRO A 263 -0.63 -7.45 10.21
CA PRO A 263 -0.82 -7.40 11.66
C PRO A 263 -1.81 -8.49 12.11
N CYS A 264 -1.42 -9.30 13.09
CA CYS A 264 -2.30 -10.31 13.70
C CYS A 264 -2.57 -9.95 15.17
N PRO A 265 -3.52 -9.03 15.46
CA PRO A 265 -3.97 -8.76 16.83
C PRO A 265 -4.73 -9.97 17.42
N GLU A 266 -4.96 -9.98 18.74
CA GLU A 266 -5.71 -11.03 19.47
C GLU A 266 -7.12 -11.31 18.89
N HIS A 267 -7.66 -10.37 18.11
CA HIS A 267 -8.84 -10.53 17.27
C HIS A 267 -8.48 -10.24 15.81
N PRO A 268 -8.10 -11.24 14.99
CA PRO A 268 -7.65 -11.00 13.63
C PRO A 268 -8.83 -10.54 12.76
N SER A 269 -8.84 -9.26 12.38
CA SER A 269 -9.70 -8.75 11.29
C SER A 269 -9.20 -9.19 9.92
N TYR A 270 -8.02 -9.81 9.84
CA TYR A 270 -7.35 -10.15 8.60
C TYR A 270 -7.68 -11.57 8.12
N ILE A 271 -7.94 -11.68 6.82
CA ILE A 271 -8.04 -12.94 6.08
C ILE A 271 -6.98 -12.92 4.99
N GLY A 272 -5.79 -13.41 5.33
CA GLY A 272 -4.59 -13.20 4.53
C GLY A 272 -4.31 -11.71 4.37
N VAL A 273 -4.29 -11.20 3.14
CA VAL A 273 -4.02 -9.78 2.82
C VAL A 273 -5.24 -8.86 2.91
N ILE A 274 -6.43 -9.40 3.19
CA ILE A 274 -7.69 -8.64 3.27
C ILE A 274 -7.94 -8.26 4.72
N ASP A 275 -8.12 -6.98 5.00
CA ASP A 275 -8.63 -6.50 6.29
C ASP A 275 -10.15 -6.35 6.20
N THR A 276 -10.89 -7.07 7.05
CA THR A 276 -12.36 -7.09 7.04
C THR A 276 -13.01 -5.86 7.66
N VAL A 277 -12.26 -5.09 8.46
CA VAL A 277 -12.73 -3.85 9.10
C VAL A 277 -11.75 -2.70 8.85
N LEU A 278 -11.28 -2.59 7.60
CA LEU A 278 -10.35 -1.54 7.21
C LEU A 278 -10.98 -0.16 7.41
N LYS A 279 -10.28 0.71 8.14
CA LYS A 279 -10.59 2.13 8.29
C LYS A 279 -9.78 2.96 7.27
N PRO A 280 -10.41 3.55 6.24
CA PRO A 280 -9.69 4.34 5.25
C PRO A 280 -8.97 5.54 5.86
N ALA A 281 -9.57 6.17 6.88
CA ALA A 281 -9.03 7.36 7.54
C ALA A 281 -7.61 7.14 8.07
N GLU A 282 -7.36 6.00 8.75
CA GLU A 282 -6.04 5.68 9.32
C GLU A 282 -4.95 5.57 8.24
N ILE A 283 -5.29 4.96 7.09
CA ILE A 283 -4.38 4.83 5.95
C ILE A 283 -4.15 6.20 5.30
N ILE A 284 -5.20 7.01 5.14
CA ILE A 284 -5.11 8.36 4.57
C ILE A 284 -4.24 9.27 5.44
N GLU A 285 -4.39 9.23 6.76
CA GLU A 285 -3.56 10.00 7.71
C GLU A 285 -2.09 9.58 7.63
N SER A 286 -1.82 8.27 7.63
CA SER A 286 -0.46 7.72 7.49
C SER A 286 0.20 8.14 6.17
N CYS A 287 -0.52 7.96 5.04
CA CYS A 287 -0.05 8.38 3.73
C CYS A 287 0.16 9.91 3.67
N GLY A 288 -0.76 10.68 4.25
CA GLY A 288 -0.67 12.13 4.32
C GLY A 288 0.55 12.61 5.07
N GLY A 289 0.82 12.04 6.25
CA GLY A 289 2.02 12.33 7.03
C GLY A 289 3.30 12.02 6.24
N PHE A 290 3.36 10.85 5.62
CA PHE A 290 4.51 10.43 4.81
C PHE A 290 4.75 11.34 3.60
N VAL A 291 3.71 11.67 2.84
CA VAL A 291 3.82 12.56 1.66
C VAL A 291 4.13 14.00 2.07
N ALA A 292 3.60 14.46 3.21
CA ALA A 292 3.93 15.76 3.78
C ALA A 292 5.43 15.87 4.13
N ASP A 293 6.01 14.81 4.73
CA ASP A 293 7.45 14.75 5.00
C ASP A 293 8.28 14.88 3.70
N ILE A 294 7.84 14.21 2.61
CA ILE A 294 8.49 14.31 1.30
C ILE A 294 8.42 15.75 0.76
N CYS A 295 7.28 16.42 0.90
CA CYS A 295 7.12 17.82 0.49
C CYS A 295 8.03 18.74 1.29
N GLU A 296 8.09 18.54 2.61
CA GLU A 296 8.90 19.35 3.51
C GLU A 296 10.39 19.21 3.17
N LEU A 297 10.86 17.99 2.91
CA LEU A 297 12.24 17.74 2.50
C LEU A 297 12.59 18.34 1.14
N ARG A 298 11.66 18.34 0.17
CA ARG A 298 11.92 18.81 -1.20
C ARG A 298 11.68 20.31 -1.40
N TYR A 299 10.62 20.83 -0.83
CA TYR A 299 10.14 22.20 -1.06
C TYR A 299 10.24 23.10 0.17
N GLY A 300 10.62 22.56 1.34
CA GLY A 300 10.65 23.30 2.60
C GLY A 300 9.26 23.63 3.17
N ILE A 301 8.19 23.11 2.57
CA ILE A 301 6.81 23.36 2.98
C ILE A 301 6.13 22.02 3.24
N ARG A 302 5.48 21.92 4.40
CA ARG A 302 4.67 20.77 4.81
C ARG A 302 3.18 21.07 4.57
N PRO A 303 2.52 20.49 3.56
CA PRO A 303 1.10 20.69 3.32
C PRO A 303 0.24 20.17 4.47
N GLN A 304 -0.91 20.79 4.68
CA GLN A 304 -1.90 20.33 5.66
C GLN A 304 -2.90 19.40 4.98
N LEU A 305 -3.28 18.34 5.70
CA LEU A 305 -4.33 17.39 5.33
C LEU A 305 -5.49 17.53 6.32
N GLN A 306 -6.71 17.62 5.81
CA GLN A 306 -7.93 17.57 6.60
C GLN A 306 -8.83 16.44 6.09
N ILE A 307 -9.31 15.60 7.00
CA ILE A 307 -10.28 14.54 6.67
C ILE A 307 -11.67 15.00 7.11
N ASP A 308 -12.66 14.89 6.23
CA ASP A 308 -14.07 15.17 6.49
C ASP A 308 -15.00 14.05 5.98
N GLY A 309 -16.31 14.19 6.20
CA GLY A 309 -17.29 13.15 5.93
C GLY A 309 -17.43 12.16 7.10
N GLU A 310 -17.33 10.87 6.83
CA GLU A 310 -17.52 9.78 7.80
C GLU A 310 -16.21 9.01 8.03
N PRO A 311 -15.28 9.52 8.86
CA PRO A 311 -13.96 8.91 9.06
C PRO A 311 -14.00 7.55 9.77
N ASP A 312 -15.08 7.26 10.51
CA ASP A 312 -15.30 5.97 11.18
C ASP A 312 -15.78 4.86 10.25
N THR A 313 -15.98 5.15 8.95
CA THR A 313 -16.38 4.17 7.95
C THR A 313 -15.41 3.00 7.91
N THR A 314 -15.93 1.77 7.92
CA THR A 314 -15.15 0.56 7.70
C THR A 314 -15.69 -0.24 6.52
N PHE A 315 -14.80 -0.91 5.81
CA PHE A 315 -15.17 -1.84 4.75
C PHE A 315 -14.08 -2.90 4.59
N ALA A 316 -14.41 -4.06 4.02
CA ALA A 316 -13.41 -5.09 3.79
C ALA A 316 -12.62 -4.78 2.51
N PHE A 317 -11.29 -4.67 2.59
CA PHE A 317 -10.45 -4.35 1.43
C PHE A 317 -8.99 -4.77 1.65
N VAL A 318 -8.17 -4.68 0.59
CA VAL A 318 -6.72 -4.92 0.65
C VAL A 318 -5.99 -3.63 1.04
N PRO A 319 -5.45 -3.49 2.26
CA PRO A 319 -4.86 -2.24 2.75
C PRO A 319 -3.75 -1.70 1.84
N MET A 320 -2.86 -2.58 1.38
CA MET A 320 -1.72 -2.21 0.53
C MET A 320 -2.14 -1.55 -0.78
N HIS A 321 -3.30 -1.95 -1.34
CA HIS A 321 -3.80 -1.34 -2.57
C HIS A 321 -4.34 0.07 -2.31
N LEU A 322 -5.07 0.26 -1.21
CA LEU A 322 -5.56 1.58 -0.81
C LEU A 322 -4.39 2.52 -0.50
N GLU A 323 -3.39 2.05 0.26
CA GLU A 323 -2.18 2.81 0.59
C GLU A 323 -1.44 3.28 -0.67
N TYR A 324 -1.26 2.39 -1.66
CA TYR A 324 -0.65 2.75 -2.94
C TYR A 324 -1.44 3.87 -3.65
N ILE A 325 -2.75 3.66 -3.84
CA ILE A 325 -3.60 4.63 -4.55
C ILE A 325 -3.56 5.98 -3.85
N VAL A 326 -3.82 6.00 -2.54
CA VAL A 326 -3.89 7.23 -1.74
C VAL A 326 -2.55 7.95 -1.71
N THR A 327 -1.43 7.23 -1.57
CA THR A 327 -0.08 7.83 -1.63
C THR A 327 0.15 8.55 -2.97
N GLU A 328 -0.19 7.92 -4.11
CA GLU A 328 -0.05 8.56 -5.42
C GLU A 328 -0.97 9.78 -5.60
N LEU A 329 -2.22 9.69 -5.14
CA LEU A 329 -3.18 10.81 -5.21
C LEU A 329 -2.73 11.98 -4.32
N LEU A 330 -2.28 11.71 -3.10
CA LEU A 330 -1.79 12.74 -2.18
C LEU A 330 -0.49 13.37 -2.67
N LYS A 331 0.44 12.60 -3.28
CA LYS A 331 1.64 13.19 -3.92
C LYS A 331 1.25 14.22 -4.98
N ASN A 332 0.27 13.91 -5.83
CA ASN A 332 -0.18 14.83 -6.86
C ASN A 332 -0.85 16.08 -6.26
N ALA A 333 -1.79 15.89 -5.32
CA ALA A 333 -2.50 16.98 -4.67
C ALA A 333 -1.55 17.91 -3.88
N PHE A 334 -0.64 17.34 -3.11
CA PHE A 334 0.32 18.09 -2.29
C PHE A 334 1.32 18.83 -3.17
N ARG A 335 1.85 18.18 -4.21
CA ARG A 335 2.72 18.83 -5.19
C ARG A 335 2.04 20.03 -5.83
N ALA A 336 0.83 19.85 -6.35
CA ALA A 336 0.08 20.93 -7.00
C ALA A 336 -0.19 22.10 -6.03
N THR A 337 -0.52 21.79 -4.77
CA THR A 337 -0.75 22.78 -3.71
C THR A 337 0.52 23.59 -3.40
N VAL A 338 1.67 22.91 -3.25
CA VAL A 338 2.96 23.54 -2.93
C VAL A 338 3.49 24.37 -4.09
N GLU A 339 3.47 23.83 -5.32
CA GLU A 339 3.95 24.53 -6.51
C GLU A 339 3.14 25.80 -6.79
N ASN A 340 1.83 25.79 -6.54
CA ASN A 340 0.96 26.96 -6.66
C ASN A 340 0.90 27.84 -5.41
N LYS A 341 1.71 27.55 -4.38
CA LYS A 341 1.80 28.32 -3.11
C LYS A 341 0.44 28.50 -2.41
N SER A 342 -0.46 27.53 -2.60
CA SER A 342 -1.75 27.54 -1.91
C SER A 342 -1.55 27.26 -0.42
N ARG A 343 -2.28 27.99 0.41
CA ARG A 343 -2.28 27.83 1.87
C ARG A 343 -3.46 27.01 2.38
N GLU A 344 -4.39 26.66 1.50
CA GLU A 344 -5.52 25.84 1.88
C GLU A 344 -5.08 24.38 2.08
N PRO A 345 -5.66 23.69 3.09
CA PRO A 345 -5.39 22.27 3.28
C PRO A 345 -5.95 21.46 2.11
N VAL A 346 -5.29 20.35 1.81
CA VAL A 346 -5.88 19.32 0.96
C VAL A 346 -6.94 18.60 1.79
N ILE A 347 -8.15 18.52 1.25
CA ILE A 347 -9.31 17.95 1.94
C ILE A 347 -9.57 16.56 1.39
N VAL A 348 -9.67 15.57 2.27
CA VAL A 348 -10.05 14.21 1.90
C VAL A 348 -11.40 13.86 2.53
N THR A 349 -12.41 13.70 1.71
CA THR A 349 -13.78 13.36 2.13
C THR A 349 -14.01 11.87 2.00
N ILE A 350 -14.41 11.22 3.08
CA ILE A 350 -14.77 9.80 3.09
C ILE A 350 -16.30 9.70 3.14
N ALA A 351 -16.89 9.02 2.17
CA ALA A 351 -18.32 8.75 2.12
C ALA A 351 -18.56 7.25 1.94
N PRO A 352 -19.28 6.57 2.86
CA PRO A 352 -19.64 5.17 2.68
C PRO A 352 -20.56 5.03 1.47
N GLU A 353 -20.35 3.96 0.69
CA GLU A 353 -21.24 3.61 -0.40
C GLU A 353 -22.17 2.47 0.05
N PRO A 354 -23.48 2.72 0.22
CA PRO A 354 -24.40 1.69 0.68
C PRO A 354 -24.58 0.60 -0.38
N PRO A 355 -24.90 -0.64 0.05
CA PRO A 355 -25.13 -1.77 -0.84
C PRO A 355 -26.31 -1.50 -1.80
N LEU A 356 -26.21 -2.01 -3.04
CA LEU A 356 -27.13 -1.70 -4.14
C LEU A 356 -28.63 -1.94 -3.82
N ARG A 357 -28.96 -2.90 -2.93
CA ARG A 357 -30.37 -3.16 -2.53
C ARG A 357 -31.06 -1.98 -1.85
N LEU A 358 -30.34 -1.10 -1.15
CA LEU A 358 -30.94 0.06 -0.49
C LEU A 358 -31.37 1.16 -1.48
N GLN A 359 -30.73 1.24 -2.65
CA GLN A 359 -31.11 2.21 -3.69
C GLN A 359 -32.36 1.80 -4.46
N SER A 360 -32.68 0.49 -4.53
CA SER A 360 -33.90 0.01 -5.19
C SER A 360 -35.19 0.15 -4.36
N GLN A 361 -35.11 0.63 -3.11
CA GLN A 361 -36.28 0.75 -2.21
C GLN A 361 -36.60 2.18 -1.75
N SER A 362 -35.79 3.19 -2.11
CA SER A 362 -36.12 4.60 -1.83
C SER A 362 -36.85 5.24 -3.02
N THR A 363 -38.17 5.16 -3.02
CA THR A 363 -39.04 6.05 -3.81
C THR A 363 -39.07 7.45 -3.18
N SER A 364 -38.61 8.48 -3.91
CA SER A 364 -39.22 9.82 -4.11
C SER A 364 -38.22 11.01 -4.12
N ASP A 365 -38.22 11.72 -5.25
CA ASP A 365 -37.95 13.15 -5.48
C ASP A 365 -36.69 13.81 -4.91
N SER A 366 -35.53 13.50 -5.52
CA SER A 366 -34.45 14.46 -5.79
C SER A 366 -33.48 13.84 -6.79
N PRO A 367 -33.07 14.53 -7.88
CA PRO A 367 -32.05 13.97 -8.76
C PRO A 367 -30.72 13.89 -7.97
N PRO A 368 -30.10 12.70 -7.85
CA PRO A 368 -28.77 12.60 -7.28
C PRO A 368 -27.79 13.42 -8.12
N PRO A 369 -26.69 13.96 -7.56
CA PRO A 369 -25.63 14.53 -8.36
C PRO A 369 -25.18 13.46 -9.37
N VAL A 370 -25.37 13.76 -10.65
CA VAL A 370 -25.08 12.86 -11.76
C VAL A 370 -23.56 12.72 -11.86
N VAL A 371 -22.99 11.78 -11.10
CA VAL A 371 -21.79 11.08 -11.54
C VAL A 371 -22.27 10.19 -12.66
N ALA A 372 -22.16 10.68 -13.89
CA ALA A 372 -22.49 9.90 -15.07
C ALA A 372 -21.74 8.56 -14.96
N ARG A 373 -22.48 7.45 -14.94
CA ARG A 373 -21.96 6.23 -15.54
C ARG A 373 -21.54 6.64 -16.96
N PRO A 374 -20.35 6.28 -17.45
CA PRO A 374 -20.00 6.57 -18.84
C PRO A 374 -21.18 6.10 -19.70
N SER A 375 -21.73 7.02 -20.49
CA SER A 375 -22.84 6.74 -21.39
C SER A 375 -22.55 5.48 -22.20
N GLU A 376 -23.50 4.55 -22.22
CA GLU A 376 -23.42 3.29 -22.98
C GLU A 376 -23.31 3.52 -24.51
N ASP A 377 -23.32 4.78 -24.97
CA ASP A 377 -23.19 5.19 -26.36
C ASP A 377 -21.75 5.45 -26.84
N ASP A 378 -20.73 5.35 -25.96
CA ASP A 378 -19.34 5.38 -26.43
C ASP A 378 -18.88 3.97 -26.79
N ASN A 379 -19.20 3.58 -28.03
CA ASN A 379 -18.95 2.26 -28.64
C ASN A 379 -17.45 1.96 -28.86
N ARG A 380 -16.57 2.43 -27.97
CA ARG A 380 -15.11 2.23 -27.94
C ARG A 380 -14.56 1.56 -26.68
N THR A 381 -15.37 1.31 -25.66
CA THR A 381 -14.91 0.55 -24.47
C THR A 381 -16.00 -0.35 -23.88
N ALA A 382 -16.64 -1.16 -24.72
CA ALA A 382 -17.28 -2.39 -24.25
C ALA A 382 -16.22 -3.44 -23.84
N PHE A 383 -15.30 -3.07 -22.92
CA PHE A 383 -14.48 -4.04 -22.22
C PHE A 383 -15.33 -4.60 -21.09
N ARG A 384 -16.08 -5.66 -21.41
CA ARG A 384 -16.60 -6.60 -20.41
C ARG A 384 -15.41 -7.17 -19.63
N ASN A 385 -14.93 -6.44 -18.63
CA ASN A 385 -13.93 -6.95 -17.70
C ASN A 385 -14.64 -7.92 -16.77
N GLY A 386 -14.70 -9.19 -17.18
CA GLY A 386 -14.90 -10.33 -16.28
C GLY A 386 -13.67 -10.53 -15.38
N ALA A 387 -13.15 -9.46 -14.78
CA ALA A 387 -11.91 -9.50 -14.01
C ALA A 387 -12.16 -10.00 -12.59
N ILE A 388 -13.19 -9.47 -11.89
CA ILE A 388 -13.63 -9.86 -10.55
C ILE A 388 -15.09 -9.45 -10.36
N THR A 389 -15.97 -10.37 -9.97
CA THR A 389 -17.23 -10.04 -9.29
C THR A 389 -16.97 -9.92 -7.79
N PRO A 390 -17.47 -8.88 -7.11
CA PRO A 390 -17.44 -8.81 -5.65
C PRO A 390 -18.02 -10.08 -5.01
N LEU A 391 -17.62 -10.37 -3.77
CA LEU A 391 -18.08 -11.56 -3.02
C LEU A 391 -19.62 -11.66 -2.96
N ASP A 392 -20.26 -10.49 -2.94
CA ASP A 392 -21.69 -10.24 -3.20
C ASP A 392 -21.75 -8.95 -4.02
N ASP A 393 -22.55 -8.89 -5.10
CA ASP A 393 -22.81 -7.66 -5.86
C ASP A 393 -23.33 -6.51 -4.97
N ASN A 394 -23.73 -6.81 -3.72
CA ASN A 394 -24.13 -5.89 -2.66
C ASN A 394 -23.05 -5.59 -1.62
N ALA A 395 -21.75 -5.74 -1.90
CA ALA A 395 -20.71 -5.35 -0.94
C ALA A 395 -20.74 -3.83 -0.67
N PRO A 396 -20.71 -3.38 0.60
CA PRO A 396 -20.57 -1.96 0.90
C PRO A 396 -19.22 -1.46 0.36
N GLY A 397 -19.21 -0.25 -0.18
CA GLY A 397 -18.01 0.38 -0.73
C GLY A 397 -17.67 1.66 0.01
N VAL A 398 -16.70 2.38 -0.53
CA VAL A 398 -16.36 3.73 -0.08
C VAL A 398 -16.05 4.60 -1.29
N THR A 399 -16.50 5.85 -1.24
CA THR A 399 -16.04 6.91 -2.12
C THR A 399 -15.16 7.86 -1.33
N ILE A 400 -13.93 8.04 -1.80
CA ILE A 400 -12.93 8.93 -1.22
C ILE A 400 -12.69 10.05 -2.21
N ARG A 401 -12.99 11.29 -1.82
CA ARG A 401 -12.68 12.48 -2.63
C ARG A 401 -11.43 13.15 -2.09
N VAL A 402 -10.39 13.30 -2.91
CA VAL A 402 -9.22 14.11 -2.62
C VAL A 402 -9.36 15.45 -3.35
N ARG A 403 -9.46 16.55 -2.61
CA ARG A 403 -9.62 17.91 -3.13
C ARG A 403 -8.40 18.75 -2.81
N ASP A 404 -7.82 19.35 -3.83
CA ASP A 404 -6.75 20.34 -3.70
C ASP A 404 -7.17 21.72 -4.21
N ARG A 405 -6.38 22.73 -3.82
CA ARG A 405 -6.43 24.11 -4.33
C ARG A 405 -5.14 24.43 -5.09
N GLY A 406 -4.66 23.46 -5.85
CA GLY A 406 -3.38 23.49 -6.55
C GLY A 406 -3.47 24.02 -7.97
N GLY A 407 -4.38 24.97 -8.25
CA GLY A 407 -4.46 25.64 -9.56
C GLY A 407 -5.10 24.83 -10.70
N GLY A 408 -5.45 23.57 -10.47
CA GLY A 408 -6.14 22.74 -11.46
C GLY A 408 -5.25 22.26 -12.63
N ILE A 409 -5.82 21.43 -13.49
CA ILE A 409 -5.18 20.81 -14.64
C ILE A 409 -5.54 21.64 -15.89
N PRO A 410 -4.55 22.11 -16.66
CA PRO A 410 -4.80 22.82 -17.92
C PRO A 410 -5.64 21.97 -18.90
N PRO A 411 -6.60 22.57 -19.64
CA PRO A 411 -7.43 21.84 -20.61
C PRO A 411 -6.63 21.04 -21.64
N ASP A 412 -5.48 21.56 -22.09
CA ASP A 412 -4.61 20.89 -23.07
C ASP A 412 -3.89 19.65 -22.51
N VAL A 413 -3.74 19.60 -21.19
CA VAL A 413 -3.08 18.49 -20.47
C VAL A 413 -4.09 17.42 -20.06
N SER A 414 -5.35 17.79 -19.82
CA SER A 414 -6.42 16.90 -19.34
C SER A 414 -6.55 15.57 -20.09
N PRO A 415 -6.49 15.51 -21.44
CA PRO A 415 -6.56 14.25 -22.18
C PRO A 415 -5.39 13.29 -21.90
N ASN A 416 -4.24 13.81 -21.47
CA ASN A 416 -2.99 13.08 -21.37
C ASN A 416 -2.70 12.55 -19.96
N ILE A 417 -3.46 12.96 -18.93
CA ILE A 417 -3.20 12.58 -17.53
C ILE A 417 -3.26 11.07 -17.25
N TRP A 418 -3.95 10.33 -18.12
CA TRP A 418 -4.08 8.87 -18.07
C TRP A 418 -3.04 8.13 -18.91
N SER A 419 -2.23 8.85 -19.68
CA SER A 419 -1.17 8.25 -20.50
C SER A 419 0.01 7.88 -19.63
N TYR A 420 0.52 6.65 -19.79
CA TYR A 420 1.76 6.25 -19.16
C TYR A 420 2.92 7.12 -19.67
N SER A 421 3.92 7.34 -18.80
CA SER A 421 5.08 8.19 -19.09
C SER A 421 4.75 9.69 -19.27
N PHE A 422 3.48 10.09 -19.14
CA PHE A 422 3.12 11.50 -19.15
C PHE A 422 3.35 12.11 -17.76
N THR A 423 4.14 13.18 -17.71
CA THR A 423 4.39 13.94 -16.48
C THR A 423 4.55 15.42 -16.81
N THR A 424 4.01 16.26 -15.93
CA THR A 424 4.20 17.72 -15.93
C THR A 424 5.39 18.13 -15.06
N PHE A 425 6.19 17.17 -14.60
CA PHE A 425 7.43 17.44 -13.89
C PHE A 425 8.57 17.63 -14.89
N SER A 426 9.20 18.81 -14.84
CA SER A 426 10.44 19.15 -15.50
C SER A 426 11.35 19.82 -14.47
N ASP A 427 12.61 19.39 -14.37
CA ASP A 427 13.61 20.07 -13.54
C ASP A 427 14.05 21.42 -14.15
N ASN A 428 13.64 21.68 -15.41
CA ASN A 428 13.94 22.88 -16.17
C ASN A 428 12.65 23.66 -16.54
N PRO A 429 12.53 24.95 -16.20
CA PRO A 429 11.32 25.74 -16.44
C PRO A 429 11.04 26.08 -17.92
N ASP A 430 12.00 25.84 -18.82
CA ASP A 430 11.87 26.07 -20.27
C ASP A 430 11.35 24.84 -21.05
N ASP A 431 11.17 23.69 -20.39
CA ASP A 431 10.68 22.47 -21.04
C ASP A 431 9.15 22.40 -21.10
N PHE A 432 8.61 22.10 -22.29
CA PHE A 432 7.19 21.88 -22.50
C PHE A 432 6.69 20.61 -21.77
N PRO A 433 5.50 20.62 -21.14
CA PRO A 433 4.93 19.44 -20.51
C PRO A 433 4.77 18.29 -21.53
N GLY A 434 5.32 17.10 -21.20
CA GLY A 434 5.37 15.95 -22.11
C GLY A 434 6.59 15.90 -23.04
N SER A 435 7.42 16.95 -23.10
CA SER A 435 8.71 16.95 -23.79
C SER A 435 9.80 16.39 -22.87
N GLY A 436 9.69 15.12 -22.47
CA GLY A 436 10.78 14.46 -21.78
C GLY A 436 12.01 14.40 -22.70
N SER A 437 12.95 15.33 -22.56
CA SER A 437 14.28 15.16 -23.15
C SER A 437 14.90 13.91 -22.54
N GLY A 438 15.63 13.14 -23.36
CA GLY A 438 16.03 11.76 -23.04
C GLY A 438 16.92 11.58 -21.80
N SER A 439 17.37 12.66 -21.13
CA SER A 439 18.18 12.62 -19.91
C SER A 439 17.36 12.66 -18.61
N ASP A 440 16.18 13.27 -18.59
CA ASP A 440 15.59 13.73 -17.32
C ASP A 440 14.67 12.67 -16.69
N GLY A 441 14.03 11.85 -17.52
CA GLY A 441 13.32 10.66 -17.04
C GLY A 441 14.26 9.67 -16.33
N LEU A 442 15.54 9.59 -16.74
CA LEU A 442 16.58 8.77 -16.10
C LEU A 442 17.01 9.33 -14.73
N GLY A 443 17.05 10.66 -14.56
CA GLY A 443 17.31 11.31 -13.27
C GLY A 443 16.19 11.07 -12.25
N ALA A 444 14.93 11.13 -12.70
CA ALA A 444 13.77 10.74 -11.90
C ALA A 444 13.77 9.23 -11.54
N ILE A 445 14.31 8.35 -12.40
CA ILE A 445 14.50 6.91 -12.12
C ILE A 445 15.61 6.66 -11.07
N ALA A 446 16.72 7.38 -11.16
CA ALA A 446 17.81 7.28 -10.18
C ALA A 446 17.33 7.72 -8.79
N SER A 447 16.47 8.73 -8.75
CA SER A 447 15.74 9.11 -7.53
C SER A 447 14.72 8.04 -7.14
N ALA A 448 13.86 7.53 -8.04
CA ALA A 448 12.88 6.49 -7.71
C ALA A 448 13.48 5.16 -7.19
N SER A 449 14.75 4.89 -7.50
CA SER A 449 15.49 3.69 -7.05
C SER A 449 16.25 3.89 -5.72
N GLY A 450 16.20 5.08 -5.11
CA GLY A 450 16.99 5.39 -3.91
C GLY A 450 16.63 6.66 -3.12
N GLY A 451 15.56 7.39 -3.49
CA GLY A 451 15.14 8.66 -2.90
C GLY A 451 13.67 8.98 -3.20
N SER A 452 12.91 9.36 -2.18
CA SER A 452 11.49 9.67 -2.27
C SER A 452 11.24 10.89 -3.18
N SER A 453 11.10 10.67 -4.49
CA SER A 453 10.73 11.73 -5.43
C SER A 453 9.21 11.93 -5.39
N ILE A 454 8.77 13.15 -5.10
CA ILE A 454 7.34 13.48 -5.10
C ILE A 454 6.72 13.40 -6.50
N ALA A 455 7.53 13.64 -7.54
CA ALA A 455 7.17 13.44 -8.93
C ALA A 455 7.89 12.21 -9.48
N GLY A 456 7.12 11.26 -9.99
CA GLY A 456 7.62 10.01 -10.56
C GLY A 456 7.60 10.00 -12.09
N LEU A 457 7.68 8.80 -12.66
CA LEU A 457 7.76 8.54 -14.10
C LEU A 457 6.48 8.81 -14.89
N GLY A 458 5.44 9.40 -14.29
CA GLY A 458 4.12 9.50 -14.95
C GLY A 458 3.34 8.19 -14.97
N TYR A 459 3.51 7.36 -13.94
CA TYR A 459 2.81 6.06 -13.80
C TYR A 459 1.76 6.06 -12.67
N GLY A 460 1.78 7.05 -11.77
CA GLY A 460 0.94 7.06 -10.56
C GLY A 460 -0.55 7.00 -10.86
N LEU A 461 -1.10 8.01 -11.56
CA LEU A 461 -2.53 8.06 -11.89
C LEU A 461 -3.06 6.84 -12.67
N PRO A 462 -2.45 6.43 -13.81
CA PRO A 462 -2.97 5.29 -14.56
C PRO A 462 -2.88 3.98 -13.78
N LEU A 463 -1.84 3.79 -12.96
CA LEU A 463 -1.71 2.59 -12.12
C LEU A 463 -2.68 2.61 -10.95
N SER A 464 -2.88 3.75 -10.29
CA SER A 464 -3.93 3.92 -9.26
C SER A 464 -5.31 3.57 -9.81
N ARG A 465 -5.62 4.00 -11.05
CA ARG A 465 -6.86 3.62 -11.74
C ARG A 465 -6.93 2.11 -11.98
N ALA A 466 -5.84 1.49 -12.44
CA ALA A 466 -5.79 0.04 -12.63
C ALA A 466 -6.04 -0.73 -11.33
N TYR A 467 -5.49 -0.29 -10.20
CA TYR A 467 -5.77 -0.87 -8.88
C TYR A 467 -7.22 -0.70 -8.44
N ALA A 468 -7.82 0.47 -8.64
CA ALA A 468 -9.21 0.74 -8.29
C ALA A 468 -10.19 -0.08 -9.16
N GLU A 469 -9.97 -0.11 -10.47
CA GLU A 469 -10.78 -0.89 -11.41
C GLU A 469 -10.64 -2.40 -11.20
N TYR A 470 -9.51 -2.87 -10.67
CA TYR A 470 -9.26 -4.30 -10.45
C TYR A 470 -10.35 -4.96 -9.57
N PHE A 471 -10.89 -4.23 -8.59
CA PHE A 471 -11.99 -4.68 -7.73
C PHE A 471 -13.35 -4.06 -8.07
N GLY A 472 -13.54 -3.58 -9.31
CA GLY A 472 -14.82 -3.02 -9.76
C GLY A 472 -15.12 -1.62 -9.22
N GLY A 473 -14.10 -0.91 -8.72
CA GLY A 473 -14.12 0.51 -8.42
C GLY A 473 -13.76 1.37 -9.63
N GLY A 474 -13.26 2.58 -9.38
CA GLY A 474 -12.78 3.49 -10.42
C GLY A 474 -12.22 4.79 -9.87
N ILE A 475 -11.56 5.57 -10.73
CA ILE A 475 -11.08 6.91 -10.41
C ILE A 475 -11.64 7.89 -11.45
N ALA A 476 -12.25 8.97 -10.98
CA ALA A 476 -12.66 10.11 -11.81
C ALA A 476 -11.95 11.38 -11.35
N VAL A 477 -11.61 12.25 -12.30
CA VAL A 477 -10.93 13.52 -12.03
C VAL A 477 -11.81 14.64 -12.54
N GLN A 478 -12.10 15.62 -11.68
CA GLN A 478 -12.76 16.86 -12.03
C GLN A 478 -11.83 18.00 -11.69
N SER A 479 -11.40 18.76 -12.68
CA SER A 479 -10.47 19.86 -12.47
C SER A 479 -11.08 21.17 -12.92
N LEU A 480 -10.90 22.19 -12.09
CA LEU A 480 -11.23 23.57 -12.42
C LEU A 480 -9.92 24.34 -12.57
N TYR A 481 -9.51 24.53 -13.82
CA TYR A 481 -8.27 25.22 -14.14
C TYR A 481 -8.28 26.66 -13.58
N GLY A 482 -7.18 27.04 -12.94
CA GLY A 482 -7.04 28.28 -12.16
C GLY A 482 -7.49 28.17 -10.70
N TRP A 483 -8.09 27.05 -10.27
CA TRP A 483 -8.62 26.88 -8.91
C TRP A 483 -8.07 25.65 -8.19
N GLY A 484 -8.32 24.45 -8.71
CA GLY A 484 -7.99 23.21 -8.02
C GLY A 484 -8.53 21.96 -8.71
N THR A 485 -8.25 20.80 -8.12
CA THR A 485 -8.68 19.50 -8.64
C THR A 485 -9.36 18.66 -7.56
N ASP A 486 -10.46 18.02 -7.94
CA ASP A 486 -11.12 16.97 -7.18
C ASP A 486 -10.87 15.62 -7.85
N VAL A 487 -10.31 14.67 -7.11
CA VAL A 487 -10.17 13.27 -7.54
C VAL A 487 -11.12 12.41 -6.73
N TYR A 488 -12.01 11.70 -7.41
CA TYR A 488 -12.98 10.78 -6.81
C TYR A 488 -12.49 9.35 -7.01
N LEU A 489 -12.10 8.71 -5.91
CA LEU A 489 -11.77 7.29 -5.83
C LEU A 489 -12.97 6.52 -5.32
N ARG A 490 -13.52 5.63 -6.13
CA ARG A 490 -14.59 4.70 -5.72
C ARG A 490 -13.99 3.31 -5.58
N LEU A 491 -14.22 2.67 -4.44
CA LEU A 491 -13.80 1.31 -4.16
C LEU A 491 -15.00 0.50 -3.69
N LYS A 492 -15.16 -0.70 -4.25
CA LYS A 492 -16.11 -1.67 -3.74
C LYS A 492 -15.42 -2.52 -2.67
N GLY A 493 -16.13 -2.80 -1.59
CA GLY A 493 -15.66 -3.75 -0.59
C GLY A 493 -15.66 -5.17 -1.11
N VAL A 494 -14.92 -6.00 -0.39
CA VAL A 494 -15.11 -7.44 -0.39
C VAL A 494 -16.40 -7.69 0.39
N GLY A 495 -17.40 -8.35 -0.19
CA GLY A 495 -18.72 -8.53 0.46
C GLY A 495 -18.64 -9.14 1.88
N MET A 496 -19.76 -9.12 2.60
CA MET A 496 -19.80 -9.68 3.96
C MET A 496 -19.43 -11.16 3.93
N ILE A 497 -18.38 -11.50 4.67
CA ILE A 497 -17.92 -12.87 4.83
C ILE A 497 -18.67 -13.40 6.05
N ASP A 498 -19.63 -14.30 5.83
CA ASP A 498 -20.40 -14.94 6.90
C ASP A 498 -19.46 -15.47 7.99
N LYS A 499 -19.87 -15.26 9.25
CA LYS A 499 -19.07 -15.49 10.45
C LYS A 499 -18.74 -16.96 10.69
#